data_AF-A0A4R6QYD3-F1
#
_entry.id   AF-A0A4R6QYD3-F1
#
_cell.length_a   1.000
_cell.length_b   1.000
_cell.length_c   1.000
_cell.angle_alpha   90.00
_cell.angle_beta   90.00
_cell.angle_gamma   90.00
#
_symmetry.space_group_name_H-M   'P 1'
#
loop_
_entity.id
_entity.type
_entity.pdbx_description
1 polymer ?
#
loop_
_entity_poly.entity_id
_entity_poly.type
_entity_poly.pdbx_seq_one_letter_code
_entity_poly.pdbx_strand_id
1 'polypeptide(L)'
;MVHMTTKTNHPNNSRLRELIESAGLTQAAALTIFNRGQAKPITESGFKAWLAAPDSVRWRELSDAYAAHAEKVFNKVPKRP
;
A
#
# COMPACT_ATOMS: atom_id res chain seq x y z
N MET A 1 25.46 -20.33 6.65
CA MET A 1 24.10 -20.05 7.17
C MET A 1 23.80 -18.59 6.91
N VAL A 2 22.95 -18.27 5.93
CA VAL A 2 22.41 -16.91 5.81
C VAL A 2 21.31 -16.77 6.86
N HIS A 3 21.53 -15.92 7.86
CA HIS A 3 20.47 -15.55 8.81
C HIS A 3 19.38 -14.82 8.01
N MET A 4 18.33 -15.53 7.64
CA MET A 4 17.09 -14.92 7.16
C MET A 4 16.40 -14.30 8.36
N THR A 5 16.74 -13.05 8.68
CA THR A 5 15.92 -12.23 9.56
C THR A 5 14.64 -11.93 8.80
N THR A 6 13.59 -12.70 9.07
CA THR A 6 12.23 -12.37 8.62
C THR A 6 11.85 -11.04 9.24
N LYS A 7 12.09 -9.94 8.53
CA LYS A 7 11.58 -8.63 8.92
C LYS A 7 10.05 -8.72 8.90
N THR A 8 9.43 -8.49 10.04
CA THR A 8 7.97 -8.43 10.14
C THR A 8 7.49 -7.22 9.34
N ASN A 9 6.52 -7.43 8.45
CA ASN A 9 5.94 -6.33 7.67
C ASN A 9 5.20 -5.37 8.60
N HIS A 10 5.35 -4.07 8.36
CA HIS A 10 4.68 -3.05 9.17
C HIS A 10 3.14 -3.19 9.02
N PRO A 11 2.35 -3.05 10.12
CA PRO A 11 0.91 -3.24 10.10
C PRO A 11 0.20 -2.39 9.05
N ASN A 12 0.61 -1.14 8.85
CA ASN A 12 0.01 -0.26 7.83
C ASN A 12 0.25 -0.77 6.39
N ASN A 13 1.42 -1.35 6.12
CA ASN A 13 1.73 -1.93 4.81
C ASN A 13 0.88 -3.17 4.55
N SER A 14 0.72 -4.03 5.57
CA SER A 14 -0.19 -5.18 5.50
C SER A 14 -1.63 -4.73 5.27
N ARG A 15 -2.08 -3.72 6.03
CA ARG A 15 -3.42 -3.14 5.89
C ARG A 15 -3.68 -2.56 4.51
N LEU A 16 -2.69 -1.86 3.95
CA LEU A 16 -2.77 -1.34 2.59
C LEU A 16 -2.97 -2.47 1.56
N ARG A 17 -2.24 -3.59 1.69
CA ARG A 17 -2.45 -4.76 0.80
C ARG A 17 -3.86 -5.32 0.92
N GLU A 18 -4.34 -5.54 2.14
CA GLU A 18 -5.70 -6.05 2.38
C GLU A 18 -6.77 -5.16 1.76
N LEU A 19 -6.63 -3.83 1.83
CA LEU A 19 -7.58 -2.89 1.23
C LEU A 19 -7.60 -3.01 -0.30
N ILE A 20 -6.42 -3.17 -0.93
CA ILE A 20 -6.30 -3.31 -2.37
C ILE A 20 -6.89 -4.65 -2.84
N GLU A 21 -6.56 -5.73 -2.14
CA GLU A 21 -7.04 -7.09 -2.42
C GLU A 21 -8.55 -7.21 -2.23
N SER A 22 -9.09 -6.70 -1.11
CA SER A 22 -10.53 -6.73 -0.82
C SER A 22 -11.35 -5.83 -1.76
N ALA A 23 -10.74 -4.80 -2.35
CA ALA A 23 -11.35 -4.00 -3.39
C ALA A 23 -11.20 -4.60 -4.80
N GLY A 24 -10.46 -5.70 -4.96
CA GLY A 24 -10.20 -6.33 -6.25
C GLY A 24 -9.42 -5.43 -7.22
N LEU A 25 -8.59 -4.53 -6.69
CA LEU A 25 -7.88 -3.52 -7.48
C LEU A 25 -6.50 -4.03 -7.92
N THR A 26 -6.13 -3.71 -9.16
CA THR A 26 -4.72 -3.82 -9.58
C THR A 26 -3.89 -2.73 -8.90
N GLN A 27 -2.57 -2.94 -8.77
CA GLN A 27 -1.69 -1.94 -8.16
C GLN A 27 -1.75 -0.58 -8.88
N ALA A 28 -1.88 -0.58 -10.21
CA ALA A 28 -2.01 0.65 -11.01
C ALA A 28 -3.34 1.37 -10.70
N ALA A 29 -4.46 0.64 -10.65
CA ALA A 29 -5.76 1.23 -10.29
C ALA A 29 -5.76 1.74 -8.85
N ALA A 30 -5.16 0.98 -7.92
CA ALA A 30 -5.01 1.38 -6.54
C ALA A 30 -4.19 2.66 -6.39
N LEU A 31 -3.10 2.80 -7.13
CA LEU A 31 -2.30 4.04 -7.18
C LEU A 31 -3.11 5.22 -7.70
N THR A 32 -3.86 5.03 -8.80
CA THR A 32 -4.72 6.09 -9.35
C THR A 32 -5.74 6.55 -8.32
N ILE A 33 -6.39 5.62 -7.60
CA ILE A 33 -7.37 5.94 -6.56
C ILE A 33 -6.69 6.60 -5.35
N PHE A 34 -5.53 6.10 -4.94
CA PHE A 34 -4.75 6.65 -3.83
C PHE A 34 -4.34 8.10 -4.08
N ASN A 35 -3.94 8.43 -5.30
CA ASN A 35 -3.55 9.80 -5.66
C ASN A 35 -4.76 10.76 -5.82
N ARG A 36 -6.02 10.29 -5.79
CA ARG A 36 -7.18 11.18 -5.87
C ARG A 36 -7.25 12.08 -4.64
N GLY A 37 -7.24 13.39 -4.88
CA GLY A 37 -7.35 14.40 -3.82
C GLY A 37 -6.08 14.62 -3.00
N GLN A 38 -4.95 14.02 -3.38
CA GLN A 38 -3.65 14.38 -2.80
C GLN A 38 -3.10 15.65 -3.44
N ALA A 39 -2.52 16.54 -2.62
CA ALA A 39 -1.86 17.75 -3.09
C ALA A 39 -0.61 17.45 -3.94
N LYS A 40 0.07 16.32 -3.64
CA LYS A 40 1.20 15.81 -4.42
C LYS A 40 0.99 14.32 -4.67
N PRO A 41 0.90 13.88 -5.93
CA PRO A 41 0.72 12.46 -6.22
C PRO A 41 1.96 11.66 -5.84
N ILE A 42 1.75 10.46 -5.32
CA ILE A 42 2.81 9.47 -5.10
C ILE A 42 3.19 8.84 -6.43
N THR A 43 4.48 8.62 -6.63
CA THR A 43 5.02 7.93 -7.80
C THR A 43 4.76 6.43 -7.69
N GLU A 44 4.70 5.75 -8.84
CA GLU A 44 4.52 4.29 -8.87
C GLU A 44 5.60 3.55 -8.09
N SER A 45 6.85 4.01 -8.19
CA SER A 45 7.97 3.44 -7.42
C SER A 45 7.78 3.62 -5.91
N GLY A 46 7.31 4.79 -5.46
CA GLY A 46 7.01 5.04 -4.05
C GLY A 46 5.86 4.18 -3.53
N PHE A 47 4.81 3.99 -4.35
CA PHE A 47 3.69 3.13 -3.98
C PHE A 47 4.09 1.65 -3.92
N LYS A 48 4.88 1.17 -4.90
CA LYS A 48 5.42 -0.20 -4.91
C LYS A 48 6.36 -0.46 -3.74
N ALA A 49 7.06 0.54 -3.23
CA ALA A 49 7.90 0.41 -2.03
C ALA A 49 7.07 0.01 -0.80
N TRP A 50 5.85 0.52 -0.66
CA TRP A 50 4.95 0.13 0.44
C TRP A 50 4.38 -1.30 0.26
N LEU A 51 4.22 -1.73 -0.99
CA LEU A 51 3.73 -3.07 -1.34
C LEU A 51 4.85 -4.10 -1.48
N ALA A 52 6.11 -3.71 -1.37
CA ALA A 52 7.26 -4.61 -1.46
C ALA A 52 7.32 -5.56 -0.26
N ALA A 53 7.91 -6.74 -0.43
CA ALA A 53 8.15 -7.65 0.69
C ALA A 53 9.08 -6.99 1.72
N PRO A 54 8.92 -7.27 3.03
CA PRO A 54 9.67 -6.58 4.10
C PRO A 54 11.17 -6.87 4.10
N ASP A 55 11.60 -7.93 3.43
CA ASP A 55 12.99 -8.29 3.15
C ASP A 55 13.58 -7.53 1.95
N SER A 56 12.76 -6.84 1.16
CA SER A 56 13.21 -6.09 -0.01
C SER A 56 13.96 -4.82 0.36
N VAL A 57 15.06 -4.55 -0.34
CA VAL A 57 15.79 -3.26 -0.24
C VAL A 57 14.95 -2.05 -0.63
N ARG A 58 13.86 -2.26 -1.39
CA ARG A 58 12.93 -1.22 -1.81
C ARG A 58 11.79 -1.02 -0.81
N TRP A 59 11.68 -1.87 0.20
CA TRP A 59 10.63 -1.77 1.20
C TRP A 59 10.71 -0.44 1.93
N ARG A 60 9.55 0.20 2.11
CA ARG A 60 9.39 1.39 2.93
C ARG A 60 8.19 1.24 3.83
N GLU A 61 8.33 1.72 5.05
CA GLU A 61 7.23 1.82 5.99
C GLU A 61 6.17 2.82 5.49
N LEU A 62 4.90 2.43 5.60
CA LEU A 62 3.76 3.30 5.34
C LEU A 62 3.39 4.05 6.62
N SER A 63 3.54 5.38 6.61
CA SER A 63 3.15 6.20 7.76
C SER A 63 1.64 6.22 7.98
N ASP A 64 1.23 6.48 9.22
CA ASP A 64 -0.18 6.50 9.62
C ASP A 64 -1.03 7.48 8.79
N ALA A 65 -0.45 8.63 8.40
CA ALA A 65 -1.14 9.62 7.58
C ALA A 65 -1.52 9.06 6.19
N TYR A 66 -0.61 8.29 5.57
CA TYR A 66 -0.90 7.65 4.29
C TYR A 66 -1.82 6.43 4.45
N ALA A 67 -1.73 5.71 5.57
CA ALA A 67 -2.62 4.60 5.90
C ALA A 67 -4.08 5.09 6.07
N ALA A 68 -4.30 6.16 6.84
CA ALA A 68 -5.61 6.77 7.02
C ALA A 68 -6.19 7.30 5.70
N HIS A 69 -5.34 7.87 4.84
CA HIS A 69 -5.77 8.30 3.51
C HIS A 69 -6.18 7.10 2.64
N ALA A 70 -5.39 6.02 2.63
CA ALA A 70 -5.72 4.77 1.92
C ALA A 70 -7.09 4.24 2.33
N GLU A 71 -7.35 4.12 3.64
CA GLU A 71 -8.64 3.66 4.15
C GLU A 71 -9.79 4.54 3.67
N LYS A 72 -9.63 5.86 3.73
CA LYS A 72 -10.66 6.82 3.30
C LYS A 72 -11.00 6.71 1.81
N VAL A 73 -10.00 6.48 0.95
CA VAL A 73 -10.23 6.42 -0.51
C VAL A 73 -10.66 5.03 -0.96
N PHE A 74 -10.12 3.97 -0.40
CA PHE A 74 -10.47 2.60 -0.78
C PHE A 74 -11.83 2.16 -0.23
N ASN A 75 -12.25 2.63 0.95
CA ASN A 75 -13.61 2.36 1.46
C ASN A 75 -14.72 2.96 0.58
N LYS A 76 -14.39 3.93 -0.28
CA LYS A 76 -15.35 4.51 -1.25
C LYS A 76 -15.43 3.73 -2.56
N VAL A 77 -14.54 2.77 -2.77
CA VAL A 77 -14.55 1.93 -3.97
C VAL A 77 -15.64 0.89 -3.75
N PRO A 78 -16.68 0.84 -4.60
CA PRO A 78 -17.70 -0.19 -4.50
C PRO A 78 -17.03 -1.55 -4.66
N LYS A 79 -17.20 -2.44 -3.68
CA LYS A 79 -16.72 -3.81 -3.77
C LYS A 79 -17.41 -4.45 -4.96
N ARG A 80 -16.63 -4.90 -5.95
CA ARG A 80 -17.19 -5.62 -7.10
C ARG A 80 -17.82 -6.91 -6.55
N PRO A 81 -19.10 -7.21 -6.87
CA PRO A 81 -19.78 -8.43 -6.42
C PRO A 81 -19.12 -9.69 -6.97
#